data_AF-A0A2X3D1S6-F1
#
_entry.id   AF-A0A2X3D1S6-F1
#
_cell.length_a   1.000
_cell.length_b   1.000
_cell.length_c   1.000
_cell.angle_alpha   90.00
_cell.angle_beta   90.00
_cell.angle_gamma   90.00
#
_symmetry.space_group_name_H-M   'P 1'
#
loop_
_entity.id
_entity.type
_entity.pdbx_description
1 polymer ?
#
loop_
_entity_poly.entity_id
_entity_poly.type
_entity_poly.pdbx_seq_one_letter_code
_entity_poly.pdbx_strand_id
1 'polypeptide(L)'
;MDEKSLYAHILNLTASWQVKALSLDEKVGSVTVTVGIAENVLLSCPTCGKTCPVHDHRHRKWRHLDTCQFTTVVEADVPRIMCPDHGCQTLPVPWAGPGSRYTLLFESFVISWLKIQHHRCRQETAETELECGR
;
A
#
# COMPACT_ATOMS: atom_id res chain seq x y z
N MET A 1 19.19 7.50 11.36
CA MET A 1 18.27 7.08 10.27
C MET A 1 17.65 8.34 9.72
N ASP A 2 17.74 8.57 8.41
CA ASP A 2 17.09 9.72 7.75
C ASP A 2 15.61 9.44 7.48
N GLU A 3 14.89 10.49 7.10
CA GLU A 3 13.45 10.44 6.82
C GLU A 3 13.06 9.44 5.72
N LYS A 4 13.83 9.32 4.64
CA LYS A 4 13.50 8.41 3.52
C LYS A 4 13.70 6.96 3.94
N SER A 5 14.77 6.69 4.68
CA SER A 5 15.02 5.37 5.27
C SER A 5 13.92 4.94 6.25
N LEU A 6 13.39 5.88 7.05
CA LEU A 6 12.25 5.62 7.93
C LEU A 6 11.02 5.17 7.14
N TYR A 7 10.61 5.94 6.12
CA TYR A 7 9.43 5.58 5.31
C TYR A 7 9.65 4.32 4.48
N ALA A 8 10.86 4.06 4.00
CA ALA A 8 11.18 2.80 3.33
C ALA A 8 10.97 1.60 4.27
N HIS A 9 11.34 1.75 5.55
CA HIS A 9 11.12 0.73 6.57
C HIS A 9 9.63 0.57 6.92
N ILE A 10 8.90 1.66 7.15
CA ILE A 10 7.45 1.64 7.46
C ILE A 10 6.65 0.97 6.34
N LEU A 11 6.96 1.27 5.08
CA LEU A 11 6.30 0.68 3.92
C LEU A 11 6.83 -0.72 3.56
N ASN A 12 7.80 -1.24 4.31
CA ASN A 12 8.46 -2.51 4.07
C ASN A 12 8.93 -2.68 2.61
N LEU A 13 9.61 -1.64 2.08
CA LEU A 13 10.09 -1.65 0.70
C LEU A 13 11.19 -2.71 0.50
N THR A 14 11.15 -3.39 -0.64
CA THR A 14 12.22 -4.29 -1.08
C THR A 14 13.33 -3.52 -1.80
N ALA A 15 14.50 -4.13 -2.00
CA ALA A 15 15.66 -3.48 -2.63
C ALA A 15 15.39 -2.89 -4.03
N SER A 16 14.33 -3.35 -4.72
CA SER A 16 13.94 -2.82 -6.03
C SER A 16 13.20 -1.49 -5.97
N TRP A 17 12.69 -1.09 -4.79
CA TRP A 17 11.89 0.11 -4.59
C TRP A 17 12.57 1.04 -3.57
N GLN A 18 12.51 2.34 -3.82
CA GLN A 18 13.07 3.33 -2.91
C GLN A 18 12.15 4.55 -2.80
N VAL A 19 12.17 5.18 -1.63
CA VAL A 19 11.55 6.49 -1.45
C VAL A 19 12.39 7.52 -2.21
N LYS A 20 11.78 8.15 -3.22
CA LYS A 20 12.41 9.20 -4.04
C LYS A 20 12.27 10.56 -3.38
N ALA A 21 11.07 10.87 -2.88
CA ALA A 21 10.76 12.15 -2.26
C ALA A 21 9.73 12.00 -1.14
N LEU A 22 9.74 12.98 -0.24
CA LEU A 22 8.76 13.17 0.82
C LEU A 22 8.26 14.62 0.71
N SER A 23 6.95 14.82 0.80
CA SER A 23 6.33 16.14 0.80
C SER A 23 5.33 16.23 1.94
N LEU A 24 5.51 17.20 2.82
CA LEU A 24 4.55 17.54 3.88
C LEU A 24 3.75 18.77 3.44
N ASP A 25 2.43 18.64 3.44
CA ASP A 25 1.51 19.76 3.29
C ASP A 25 0.76 19.98 4.60
N GLU A 26 1.17 21.00 5.36
CA GLU A 26 0.59 21.34 6.65
C GLU A 26 -0.83 21.93 6.53
N LYS A 27 -1.15 22.58 5.40
CA LYS A 27 -2.46 23.21 5.21
C LYS A 27 -3.53 22.16 4.94
N VAL A 28 -3.18 21.17 4.13
CA VAL A 28 -4.05 20.04 3.82
C VAL A 28 -3.99 18.97 4.91
N GLY A 29 -2.93 18.96 5.74
CA GLY A 29 -2.73 17.94 6.75
C GLY A 29 -2.37 16.60 6.12
N SER A 30 -1.45 16.58 5.14
CA SER A 30 -1.06 15.36 4.44
C SER A 30 0.45 15.19 4.28
N VAL A 31 0.89 13.94 4.26
CA VAL A 31 2.25 13.56 3.85
C VAL A 31 2.15 12.72 2.59
N THR A 32 2.90 13.11 1.57
CA THR A 32 3.03 12.36 0.32
C THR A 32 4.40 11.70 0.26
N VAL A 33 4.40 10.38 0.12
CA VAL A 33 5.59 9.53 -0.01
C VAL A 33 5.70 9.09 -1.46
N THR A 34 6.62 9.69 -2.21
CA THR A 34 6.85 9.33 -3.60
C THR A 34 7.85 8.19 -3.66
N VAL A 35 7.42 7.03 -4.17
CA VAL A 35 8.21 5.81 -4.30
C VAL A 35 8.48 5.54 -5.77
N GLY A 36 9.68 5.05 -6.08
CA GLY A 36 10.04 4.67 -7.44
C GLY A 36 10.95 3.45 -7.46
N ILE A 37 11.10 2.85 -8.64
CA ILE A 37 12.06 1.77 -8.83
C ILE A 37 13.49 2.33 -8.71
N ALA A 38 14.38 1.54 -8.12
CA ALA A 38 15.80 1.85 -8.06
C ALA A 38 16.42 1.87 -9.47
N GLU A 39 17.50 2.62 -9.65
CA GLU A 39 18.16 2.68 -10.96
C GLU A 39 18.77 1.33 -11.33
N ASN A 40 18.82 1.03 -12.64
CA ASN A 40 19.42 -0.18 -13.20
C ASN A 40 18.82 -1.52 -12.72
N VAL A 41 17.59 -1.53 -12.21
CA VAL A 41 16.88 -2.77 -11.86
C VAL A 41 16.34 -3.44 -13.12
N LEU A 42 16.70 -4.70 -13.34
CA LEU A 42 16.10 -5.54 -14.38
C LEU A 42 14.66 -5.88 -13.99
N LEU A 43 13.71 -5.58 -14.89
CA LEU A 43 12.30 -5.83 -14.66
C LEU A 43 11.87 -7.13 -15.34
N SER A 44 11.17 -7.96 -14.59
CA SER A 44 10.72 -9.28 -15.03
C SER A 44 9.20 -9.39 -15.02
N CYS A 45 8.68 -10.18 -15.96
CA CYS A 45 7.27 -10.55 -16.00
C CYS A 45 6.87 -11.18 -14.66
N PRO A 46 5.85 -10.65 -13.94
CA PRO A 46 5.42 -11.24 -12.67
C PRO A 46 4.81 -12.63 -12.84
N THR A 47 4.42 -13.01 -14.06
CA THR A 47 3.81 -14.31 -14.37
C THR A 47 4.85 -15.38 -14.73
N CYS A 48 5.83 -15.06 -15.58
CA CYS A 48 6.82 -16.05 -16.06
C CYS A 48 8.28 -15.76 -15.70
N GLY A 49 8.57 -14.66 -15.03
CA GLY A 49 9.92 -14.30 -14.55
C GLY A 49 10.89 -13.81 -15.63
N LYS A 50 10.55 -13.90 -16.92
CA LYS A 50 11.40 -13.42 -18.01
C LYS A 50 11.62 -11.92 -17.93
N THR A 51 12.87 -11.48 -18.08
CA THR A 51 13.21 -10.06 -18.22
C THR A 51 12.53 -9.48 -19.45
N CYS A 52 11.84 -8.35 -19.28
CA CYS A 52 11.03 -7.73 -20.31
C CYS A 52 11.31 -6.22 -20.37
N PRO A 53 11.26 -5.60 -21.56
CA PRO A 53 11.40 -4.15 -21.67
C PRO A 53 10.21 -3.44 -21.00
N VAL A 54 10.48 -2.25 -20.48
CA VAL A 54 9.43 -1.32 -20.04
C VAL A 54 8.63 -0.88 -21.25
N HIS A 55 7.31 -0.98 -21.14
CA HIS A 55 6.36 -0.46 -22.11
C HIS A 55 6.04 1.01 -21.82
N ASP A 56 5.53 1.29 -20.62
CA ASP A 56 5.24 2.63 -20.13
C ASP A 56 5.17 2.64 -18.59
N HIS A 57 4.85 3.79 -18.00
CA HIS A 57 4.64 3.94 -16.57
C HIS A 57 3.22 4.44 -16.30
N ARG A 58 2.63 3.99 -15.19
CA ARG A 58 1.32 4.44 -14.73
C ARG A 58 1.47 5.06 -13.35
N HIS A 59 1.21 6.35 -13.28
CA HIS A 59 1.11 7.05 -12.01
C HIS A 59 -0.08 6.51 -11.19
N ARG A 60 0.18 6.15 -9.94
CA ARG A 60 -0.82 5.60 -9.02
C ARG A 60 -0.61 6.16 -7.62
N LYS A 61 -1.71 6.25 -6.88
CA LYS A 61 -1.76 6.69 -5.49
C LYS A 61 -2.46 5.66 -4.61
N TRP A 62 -1.98 5.50 -3.39
CA TRP A 62 -2.54 4.65 -2.36
C TRP A 62 -2.67 5.40 -1.06
N ARG A 63 -3.80 5.24 -0.39
CA ARG A 63 -3.98 5.69 0.97
C ARG A 63 -3.27 4.74 1.94
N HIS A 64 -2.39 5.28 2.76
CA HIS A 64 -1.71 4.57 3.85
C HIS A 64 -2.35 4.91 5.21
N LEU A 65 -1.84 4.37 6.32
CA LEU A 65 -2.21 4.81 7.67
C LEU A 65 -1.65 6.21 7.93
N ASP A 66 -2.32 6.97 8.80
CA ASP A 66 -1.87 8.31 9.15
C ASP A 66 -0.51 8.29 9.83
N THR A 67 0.35 9.21 9.41
CA THR A 67 1.63 9.44 10.06
C THR A 67 1.53 10.72 10.85
N CYS A 68 1.66 10.64 12.18
CA CYS A 68 1.58 11.80 13.07
C CYS A 68 0.30 12.64 12.89
N GLN A 69 -0.84 12.00 12.64
CA GLN A 69 -2.15 12.64 12.35
C GLN A 69 -2.25 13.32 10.97
N PHE A 70 -1.24 13.20 10.11
CA PHE A 70 -1.31 13.61 8.72
C PHE A 70 -1.81 12.46 7.86
N THR A 71 -2.71 12.77 6.93
CA THR A 71 -3.16 11.82 5.90
C THR A 71 -1.96 11.42 5.04
N THR A 72 -1.54 10.16 5.13
CA THR A 72 -0.41 9.65 4.36
C THR A 72 -0.87 9.04 3.04
N VAL A 73 -0.31 9.54 1.95
CA VAL A 73 -0.51 9.02 0.59
C VAL A 73 0.83 8.50 0.07
N VAL A 74 0.84 7.25 -0.39
CA VAL A 74 1.95 6.71 -1.16
C VAL A 74 1.65 6.91 -2.63
N GLU A 75 2.59 7.39 -3.41
CA GLU A 75 2.44 7.56 -4.85
C GLU A 75 3.67 7.03 -5.59
N ALA A 76 3.44 6.47 -6.77
CA ALA A 76 4.51 5.90 -7.58
C ALA A 76 4.13 5.87 -9.06
N ASP A 77 5.13 6.03 -9.91
CA ASP A 77 5.05 5.72 -11.33
C ASP A 77 5.39 4.23 -11.52
N VAL A 78 4.36 3.39 -11.55
CA VAL A 78 4.52 1.94 -11.62
C VAL A 78 4.81 1.52 -13.06
N PRO A 79 5.92 0.84 -13.35
CA PRO A 79 6.20 0.39 -14.70
C PRO A 79 5.24 -0.71 -15.13
N ARG A 80 4.87 -0.65 -16.40
CA ARG A 80 4.26 -1.76 -17.12
C ARG A 80 5.28 -2.27 -18.12
N ILE A 81 5.40 -3.57 -18.22
CA ILE A 81 6.37 -4.25 -19.08
C ILE A 81 5.66 -4.99 -20.20
N MET A 82 6.34 -5.15 -21.33
CA MET A 82 5.82 -5.92 -22.45
C MET A 82 6.38 -7.34 -22.45
N CYS A 83 5.58 -8.30 -21.98
CA CYS A 83 5.92 -9.71 -22.05
C CYS A 83 5.44 -10.30 -23.39
N PRO A 84 6.29 -11.00 -24.16
CA PRO A 84 5.87 -11.67 -25.39
C PRO A 84 4.75 -12.70 -25.19
N ASP A 85 4.72 -13.36 -24.03
CA ASP A 85 3.76 -14.44 -23.74
C ASP A 85 2.48 -13.94 -23.04
N HIS A 86 2.60 -12.89 -22.21
CA HIS A 86 1.52 -12.42 -21.32
C HIS A 86 1.04 -11.00 -21.64
N GLY A 87 1.58 -10.35 -22.67
CA GLY A 87 1.23 -8.98 -23.06
C GLY A 87 1.67 -7.94 -22.02
N CYS A 88 0.87 -6.88 -21.86
CA CYS A 88 1.17 -5.74 -20.99
C CYS A 88 0.92 -6.11 -19.53
N GLN A 89 1.98 -6.19 -18.73
CA GLN A 89 1.92 -6.55 -17.32
C GLN A 89 2.34 -5.37 -16.45
N THR A 90 1.50 -5.00 -15.49
CA THR A 90 1.87 -3.98 -14.48
C THR A 90 2.68 -4.66 -13.38
N LEU A 91 3.83 -4.09 -13.02
CA LEU A 91 4.63 -4.66 -11.95
C LEU A 91 3.88 -4.61 -10.60
N PRO A 92 3.95 -5.68 -9.79
CA PRO A 92 3.43 -5.65 -8.44
C PRO A 92 4.26 -4.69 -7.59
N VAL A 93 3.58 -3.98 -6.69
CA VAL A 93 4.21 -3.14 -5.67
C VAL A 93 4.17 -3.87 -4.33
N PRO A 94 5.22 -3.78 -3.49
CA PRO A 94 5.27 -4.54 -2.23
C PRO A 94 4.27 -4.04 -1.17
N TRP A 95 3.80 -2.80 -1.29
CA TRP A 95 2.92 -2.18 -0.28
C TRP A 95 1.42 -2.26 -0.57
N ALA A 96 0.98 -2.77 -1.74
CA ALA A 96 -0.44 -2.79 -2.11
C ALA A 96 -0.83 -3.97 -2.99
N GLY A 97 -2.06 -4.45 -2.83
CA GLY A 97 -2.64 -5.48 -3.69
C GLY A 97 -2.96 -4.99 -5.11
N PRO A 98 -3.12 -5.91 -6.09
CA PRO A 98 -3.52 -5.57 -7.45
C PRO A 98 -4.81 -4.75 -7.48
N GLY A 99 -4.81 -3.65 -8.24
CA GLY A 99 -5.99 -2.78 -8.37
C GLY A 99 -6.38 -1.95 -7.14
N SER A 100 -5.78 -2.18 -5.97
CA SER A 100 -6.14 -1.44 -4.76
C SER A 100 -5.73 0.04 -4.83
N ARG A 101 -6.51 0.86 -4.11
CA ARG A 101 -6.23 2.27 -3.79
C ARG A 101 -5.74 2.46 -2.35
N TYR A 102 -5.51 1.37 -1.63
CA TYR A 102 -5.05 1.35 -0.25
C TYR A 102 -3.80 0.49 -0.13
N THR A 103 -2.97 0.78 0.86
CA THR A 103 -1.83 -0.09 1.21
C THR A 103 -2.31 -1.34 1.95
N LEU A 104 -1.55 -2.43 1.88
CA LEU A 104 -1.82 -3.68 2.60
C LEU A 104 -1.95 -3.46 4.11
N LEU A 105 -1.13 -2.56 4.68
CA LEU A 105 -1.19 -2.20 6.10
C LEU A 105 -2.51 -1.48 6.44
N PHE A 106 -2.98 -0.58 5.57
CA PHE A 106 -4.26 0.09 5.75
C PHE A 106 -5.43 -0.90 5.67
N GLU A 107 -5.45 -1.76 4.65
CA GLU A 107 -6.48 -2.79 4.50
C GLU A 107 -6.51 -3.73 5.72
N SER A 108 -5.33 -4.19 6.16
CA SER A 108 -5.19 -5.05 7.34
C SER A 108 -5.71 -4.39 8.62
N PHE A 109 -5.42 -3.10 8.81
CA PHE A 109 -5.92 -2.32 9.94
C PHE A 109 -7.46 -2.24 9.94
N VAL A 110 -8.08 -1.89 8.81
CA VAL A 110 -9.54 -1.81 8.68
C VAL A 110 -10.19 -3.16 8.94
N ILE A 111 -9.66 -4.24 8.37
CA ILE A 111 -10.18 -5.60 8.58
C ILE A 111 -10.08 -5.99 10.07
N SER A 112 -8.95 -5.69 10.72
CA SER A 112 -8.75 -5.96 12.14
C SER A 112 -9.78 -5.22 13.00
N TRP A 113 -9.99 -3.93 12.71
CA TRP A 113 -10.99 -3.12 13.40
C TRP A 113 -12.41 -3.67 13.25
N LEU A 114 -12.82 -4.03 12.02
CA LEU A 114 -14.14 -4.59 11.75
C LEU A 114 -14.38 -5.92 12.48
N LYS A 115 -13.36 -6.76 12.59
CA LYS A 115 -13.44 -8.00 13.36
C LYS A 115 -13.70 -7.73 14.84
N ILE A 116 -12.97 -6.78 15.44
CA ILE A 116 -13.16 -6.39 16.85
C ILE A 116 -14.57 -5.85 17.09
N GLN A 117 -15.06 -4.97 16.22
CA GLN A 117 -16.41 -4.40 16.34
C GLN A 117 -17.50 -5.48 16.26
N HIS A 118 -17.35 -6.44 15.34
CA HIS A 118 -18.29 -7.55 15.23
C HIS A 118 -18.32 -8.42 16.51
N HIS A 119 -17.15 -8.69 17.12
CA HIS A 119 -17.09 -9.43 18.38
C HIS A 119 -17.78 -8.67 19.53
N ARG A 120 -17.57 -7.34 19.61
CA ARG A 120 -18.16 -6.50 20.65
C ARG A 120 -19.69 -6.43 20.55
N CYS A 121 -20.22 -6.19 19.34
CA CYS A 121 -21.67 -6.18 19.11
C CYS A 121 -22.31 -7.53 19.51
N ARG A 122 -21.65 -8.65 19.19
CA ARG A 122 -22.16 -9.99 19.54
C ARG A 122 -22.18 -10.26 21.05
N GLN A 123 -21.20 -9.75 21.79
CA GLN A 123 -21.16 -9.86 23.25
C GLN A 123 -22.27 -9.01 23.90
N GLU A 124 -22.43 -7.77 23.46
CA GLU A 124 -23.47 -6.86 23.96
C GLU A 124 -24.88 -7.41 23.66
N THR A 125 -25.13 -8.04 22.51
CA THR A 125 -26.41 -8.72 22.23
C THR A 125 -26.69 -9.90 23.16
N ALA A 126 -25.66 -10.71 23.47
CA ALA A 126 -25.83 -11.88 24.34
C ALA A 126 -26.11 -11.45 25.80
N GLU A 127 -25.46 -10.40 26.28
CA GLU A 127 -25.69 -9.82 27.60
C GLU A 127 -27.09 -9.21 27.72
N THR A 128 -27.55 -8.49 26.69
CA THR A 128 -28.90 -7.89 26.67
C THR A 128 -30.01 -8.96 26.64
N GLU A 129 -29.81 -10.05 25.91
CA GLU A 129 -30.76 -11.19 25.89
C GLU A 129 -30.83 -11.93 27.24
N LEU A 130 -29.70 -12.01 27.97
CA LEU A 130 -29.63 -12.58 29.32
C LEU A 130 -30.29 -11.68 30.38
N GLU A 131 -30.26 -10.36 30.21
CA GLU A 131 -30.87 -9.39 31.13
C GLU A 131 -32.39 -9.23 30.92
N CYS A 132 -32.89 -9.28 29.68
CA CYS A 132 -34.32 -9.16 29.38
C CYS A 132 -35.13 -10.45 29.64
N GLY A 133 -34.44 -11.58 29.85
CA GLY A 133 -35.03 -12.88 30.18
C GLY A 133 -35.21 -13.16 31.68
N ARG A 134 -34.99 -12.17 32.56
CA ARG A 134 -35.22 -12.26 34.02
C ARG A 134 -36.35 -11.36 34.47
#